data_AF-A0A0A9FBS7-F1
#
_entry.id   AF-A0A0A9FBS7-F1
#
_cell.length_a   1.000
_cell.length_b   1.000
_cell.length_c   1.000
_cell.angle_alpha   90.00
_cell.angle_beta   90.00
_cell.angle_gamma   90.00
#
_symmetry.space_group_name_H-M   'P 1'
#
loop_
_entity.id
_entity.type
_entity.pdbx_description
1 polymer ?
#
loop_
_entity_poly.entity_id
_entity_poly.type
_entity_poly.pdbx_seq_one_letter_code
_entity_poly.pdbx_strand_id
1 'polypeptide(L)' 'MQLIRNITTNPEVRVTKENRAAGILENFAEGERYSRHGFRKFIDGKRPEIMPGLNSFMADPPKDD' A
#
# COMPACT_ATOMS: atom_id res chain seq x y z
N MET A 1 -5.63 0.49 30.45
CA MET A 1 -6.59 0.74 29.36
C MET A 1 -7.54 1.93 29.64
N GLN A 2 -7.15 2.92 30.46
CA GLN A 2 -8.01 4.07 30.81
C GLN A 2 -8.28 4.98 29.59
N LEU A 3 -7.23 5.23 28.80
CA LEU A 3 -7.27 6.14 27.66
C LEU A 3 -8.28 5.69 26.58
N ILE A 4 -8.27 4.40 26.23
CA ILE A 4 -9.19 3.84 25.22
C ILE A 4 -10.63 3.97 25.69
N ARG A 5 -10.90 3.67 26.97
CA ARG A 5 -12.24 3.76 27.54
C ARG A 5 -12.74 5.21 27.51
N ASN A 6 -11.90 6.17 27.89
CA ASN A 6 -12.25 7.60 27.86
C ASN A 6 -12.59 8.09 26.43
N ILE A 7 -11.83 7.64 25.42
CA ILE A 7 -12.05 8.03 24.03
C ILE A 7 -13.33 7.41 23.42
N THR A 8 -13.73 6.21 23.85
CA THR A 8 -14.87 5.50 23.27
C THR A 8 -16.19 5.69 24.02
N THR A 9 -16.15 5.93 25.34
CA THR A 9 -17.36 5.98 26.18
C THR A 9 -17.69 7.35 26.75
N ASN A 10 -16.75 8.31 26.78
CA ASN A 10 -17.07 9.67 27.19
C ASN A 10 -17.73 10.43 26.03
N PRO A 11 -18.99 10.90 26.16
CA PRO A 11 -19.66 11.66 25.10
C PRO A 11 -18.94 12.96 24.74
N GLU A 12 -18.19 13.56 25.67
CA GLU A 12 -17.45 14.82 25.45
C GLU A 12 -16.09 14.64 24.77
N VAL A 13 -15.57 13.41 24.70
CA VAL A 13 -14.24 13.07 24.10
C VAL A 13 -14.37 11.93 23.08
N ARG A 14 -15.57 11.78 22.50
CA ARG A 14 -15.86 10.72 21.54
C ARG A 14 -15.21 11.02 20.20
N VAL A 15 -14.34 10.13 19.73
CA VAL A 15 -13.84 10.20 18.35
C VAL A 15 -14.91 9.62 17.42
N THR A 16 -15.70 10.48 16.78
CA THR A 16 -16.63 10.05 15.73
C THR A 16 -15.86 9.72 14.46
N LYS A 17 -16.21 8.61 13.80
CA LYS A 17 -15.63 8.19 12.51
C LYS A 17 -16.53 8.54 11.34
N GLU A 18 -17.42 9.52 11.54
CA GLU A 18 -18.43 9.96 10.57
C GLU A 18 -17.78 10.36 9.23
N ASN A 19 -16.57 10.93 9.26
CA ASN A 19 -15.83 11.33 8.06
C ASN A 19 -14.93 10.23 7.46
N ARG A 20 -14.97 8.98 7.93
CA ARG A 20 -14.11 7.91 7.38
C ARG A 20 -14.57 7.41 6.01
N ALA A 21 -15.87 7.55 5.70
CA ALA A 21 -16.44 7.22 4.40
C ALA A 21 -16.57 8.44 3.48
N ALA A 22 -16.41 9.66 4.02
CA ALA A 22 -16.42 10.88 3.24
C ALA A 22 -15.12 10.95 2.44
N GLY A 23 -15.19 10.70 1.13
CA GLY A 23 -14.06 10.96 0.23
C GLY A 23 -13.72 12.44 0.30
N ILE A 24 -12.65 12.79 1.03
CA ILE A 24 -12.15 14.16 1.10
C ILE A 24 -11.54 14.46 -0.27
N LEU A 25 -12.18 15.35 -1.02
CA LEU A 25 -11.79 15.69 -2.41
C LEU A 25 -10.34 16.19 -2.50
N GLU A 26 -9.81 16.78 -1.43
CA GLU A 26 -8.43 17.29 -1.34
C GLU A 26 -7.41 16.28 -0.78
N ASN A 27 -7.82 15.04 -0.49
CA ASN A 27 -6.93 14.04 0.11
C ASN A 27 -6.12 13.25 -0.94
N PHE A 28 -5.55 13.98 -1.89
CA PHE A 28 -4.74 13.43 -2.98
C PHE A 28 -3.51 12.70 -2.45
N ALA A 29 -2.89 13.20 -1.37
CA ALA A 29 -1.68 12.60 -0.80
C ALA A 29 -1.93 11.23 -0.16
N GLU A 30 -3.08 10.99 0.46
CA GLU A 30 -3.45 9.66 0.97
C GLU A 30 -3.82 8.72 -0.18
N GLY A 31 -4.60 9.21 -1.16
CA GLY A 31 -4.93 8.44 -2.37
C GLY A 31 -3.69 8.02 -3.17
N GLU A 32 -2.67 8.87 -3.27
CA GLU A 32 -1.39 8.55 -3.89
C GLU A 32 -0.64 7.48 -3.09
N ARG A 33 -0.59 7.61 -1.76
CA ARG A 33 0.08 6.64 -0.88
C ARG A 33 -0.57 5.25 -0.94
N TYR A 34 -1.89 5.17 -1.04
CA TYR A 34 -2.60 3.89 -1.19
C TYR A 34 -2.47 3.31 -2.60
N SER A 35 -2.59 4.14 -3.65
CA SER A 35 -2.49 3.67 -5.04
C SER A 35 -1.07 3.23 -5.41
N ARG A 36 -0.04 3.90 -4.88
CA ARG A 36 1.37 3.62 -5.12
C ARG A 36 2.09 3.21 -3.84
N HIS A 37 1.54 2.22 -3.13
CA HIS A 37 2.23 1.67 -1.96
C HIS A 37 3.59 1.04 -2.35
N GLY A 38 4.51 0.95 -1.39
CA GLY A 38 5.93 0.65 -1.64
C GLY A 38 6.21 -0.58 -2.50
N PHE A 39 5.50 -1.69 -2.28
CA PHE A 39 5.68 -2.90 -3.10
C PHE A 39 5.20 -2.71 -4.54
N ARG A 40 4.15 -1.90 -4.77
CA ARG A 40 3.70 -1.57 -6.12
C ARG A 40 4.71 -0.70 -6.86
N LYS A 41 5.36 0.25 -6.17
CA LYS A 41 6.51 1.01 -6.74
C LYS A 41 7.72 0.12 -7.02
N PHE A 42 7.95 -0.91 -6.20
CA PHE A 42 9.06 -1.85 -6.40
C PHE A 42 8.86 -2.77 -7.61
N ILE A 43 7.61 -3.16 -7.89
CA ILE A 43 7.27 -3.98 -9.07
C ILE A 43 7.14 -3.11 -10.33
N ASP A 44 6.87 -1.82 -10.18
CA ASP A 44 6.74 -0.89 -11.31
C ASP A 44 8.02 -0.91 -12.17
N GLY A 45 7.87 -1.19 -13.47
CA GLY A 45 8.99 -1.35 -14.41
C GLY A 45 9.68 -2.72 -14.43
N LYS A 46 9.30 -3.67 -13.56
CA LYS A 46 9.76 -5.06 -13.67
C LYS A 46 8.95 -5.83 -14.70
N ARG A 47 9.62 -6.73 -15.43
CA ARG A 47 8.94 -7.66 -16.34
C ARG A 47 8.05 -8.61 -15.52
N PRO A 48 6.80 -8.88 -15.98
CA PRO A 48 5.93 -9.83 -15.31
C PRO A 48 6.44 -11.25 -15.55
N GLU A 49 7.27 -11.74 -14.65
CA GLU A 49 7.91 -13.06 -14.74
C GLU A 49 7.56 -13.87 -13.49
N ILE A 50 7.12 -15.12 -13.69
CA ILE A 50 6.75 -16.03 -12.59
C ILE A 50 8.00 -16.53 -11.87
N MET A 51 9.08 -16.82 -12.62
CA MET A 51 10.38 -17.23 -12.08
C MET A 51 11.52 -16.61 -12.92
N PRO A 52 12.04 -15.43 -12.53
CA PRO A 52 13.07 -14.74 -13.31
C PRO A 52 14.30 -15.59 -13.59
N GLY A 53 14.75 -16.41 -12.63
CA GLY A 53 15.92 -17.27 -12.79
C GLY A 53 15.73 -18.44 -13.77
N LEU A 54 14.50 -18.96 -13.90
CA LEU A 54 14.20 -19.99 -14.89
C LEU A 54 14.02 -19.36 -16.28
N ASN A 55 13.38 -18.20 -16.31
CA ASN A 55 13.19 -17.43 -17.54
C ASN A 55 14.53 -17.03 -18.15
N SER A 56 15.47 -16.52 -17.35
CA SER A 56 16.82 -16.20 -17.84
C SER A 56 17.56 -17.46 -18.30
N PHE A 57 17.47 -18.56 -17.55
CA PHE A 57 18.11 -19.83 -17.94
C PHE A 57 17.60 -20.39 -19.28
N MET A 58 16.31 -20.26 -19.57
CA MET A 58 15.70 -20.82 -20.79
C MET A 58 15.73 -19.86 -21.98
N ALA A 59 15.69 -18.54 -21.75
CA ALA A 59 15.52 -17.54 -22.81
C ALA A 59 16.82 -16.79 -23.15
N ASP A 60 17.78 -16.69 -22.23
CA ASP A 60 19.03 -15.99 -22.51
C ASP A 60 19.98 -16.90 -23.32
N PRO A 61 20.69 -16.36 -24.32
CA PRO A 61 21.71 -17.11 -25.05
C PRO A 61 22.87 -17.49 -24.12
N PRO A 62 23.64 -18.56 -24.45
CA PRO A 62 24.83 -18.93 -23.70
C PRO A 62 25.75 -17.72 -23.57
N LYS A 63 26.18 -17.41 -22.34
CA LYS A 63 27.24 -16.41 -22.15
C LYS A 63 28.54 -17.07 -22.58
N ASP A 64 29.15 -16.55 -23.65
CA ASP A 64 30.51 -16.89 -24.02
C ASP A 64 31.44 -16.27 -22.96
N ASP A 65 32.05 -17.11 -22.11
CA ASP A 65 33.06 -16.73 -21.12
C ASP A 65 34.43 -16.49 -21.77
#